data_AF-A0A9W6PS33-F1
#
_entry.id   AF-A0A9W6PS33-F1
#
_cell.length_a   1.000
_cell.length_b   1.000
_cell.length_c   1.000
_cell.angle_alpha   90.00
_cell.angle_beta   90.00
_cell.angle_gamma   90.00
#
_symmetry.space_group_name_H-M   'P 1'
#
loop_
_entity.id
_entity.type
_entity.pdbx_description
1 polymer ?
#
loop_
_entity_poly.entity_id
_entity_poly.type
_entity_poly.pdbx_seq_one_letter_code
_entity_poly.pdbx_strand_id
1 'polypeptide(L)'
;MARLFVSWGAAVGVWTIGAIVAADLAPSPKGTVPVNELGEVLRLHLPWILTSFLGTVVAGIYHREAPDGMYRSCAILLVPIAGAVAGVVLGTPAASTLLAALMYVIDVLLGAVLGLLIANSLREQD
;
A
#
# COMPACT_ATOMS: atom_id res chain seq x y z
N MET A 1 21.35 -9.42 -0.26
CA MET A 1 20.37 -10.09 0.63
C MET A 1 19.96 -9.22 1.82
N ALA A 2 20.87 -8.69 2.64
CA ALA A 2 20.50 -7.86 3.80
C ALA A 2 19.58 -6.67 3.46
N ARG A 3 19.87 -5.93 2.38
CA ARG A 3 19.03 -4.83 1.89
C ARG A 3 17.60 -5.25 1.53
N LEU A 4 17.44 -6.45 0.96
CA LEU A 4 16.13 -7.03 0.65
C LEU A 4 15.36 -7.33 1.94
N PHE A 5 15.99 -7.98 2.93
CA PHE A 5 15.31 -8.25 4.20
C PHE A 5 14.91 -6.97 4.95
N VAL A 6 15.74 -5.93 4.92
CA VAL A 6 15.43 -4.63 5.54
C VAL A 6 14.29 -3.93 4.79
N SER A 7 14.30 -3.93 3.45
CA SER A 7 13.21 -3.33 2.67
C SER A 7 11.89 -4.05 2.91
N TRP A 8 11.92 -5.38 3.01
CA TRP A 8 10.76 -6.19 3.33
C TRP A 8 10.27 -6.00 4.76
N GLY A 9 11.18 -5.90 5.74
CA GLY A 9 10.83 -5.59 7.12
C GLY A 9 10.16 -4.21 7.24
N ALA A 10 10.71 -3.19 6.57
CA ALA A 10 10.13 -1.86 6.54
C ALA A 10 8.76 -1.85 5.83
N ALA A 11 8.64 -2.57 4.71
CA ALA A 11 7.38 -2.74 3.99
C ALA A 11 6.31 -3.41 4.85
N VAL A 12 6.65 -4.47 5.57
CA VAL A 12 5.74 -5.15 6.52
C VAL A 12 5.33 -4.19 7.64
N GLY A 13 6.25 -3.38 8.16
CA GLY A 13 5.95 -2.36 9.15
C GLY A 13 4.93 -1.33 8.64
N VAL A 14 5.16 -0.77 7.45
CA VAL A 14 4.24 0.17 6.80
C VAL A 14 2.88 -0.49 6.57
N TRP A 15 2.86 -1.71 6.05
CA TRP A 15 1.64 -2.47 5.81
C TRP A 15 0.85 -2.72 7.10
N THR A 16 1.53 -3.10 8.18
CA THR A 16 0.90 -3.38 9.48
C THR A 16 0.26 -2.13 10.06
N ILE A 17 0.97 -1.00 10.04
CA ILE A 17 0.43 0.29 10.49
C ILE A 17 -0.77 0.69 9.63
N GLY A 18 -0.64 0.56 8.31
CA GLY A 18 -1.71 0.81 7.36
C GLY A 18 -2.97 -0.02 7.62
N ALA A 19 -2.80 -1.31 7.88
CA ALA A 19 -3.89 -2.22 8.20
C ALA A 19 -4.58 -1.88 9.53
N ILE A 20 -3.82 -1.48 10.55
CA ILE A 20 -4.38 -1.02 11.84
C ILE A 20 -5.21 0.24 11.63
N VAL A 21 -4.68 1.22 10.90
CA VAL A 21 -5.38 2.47 10.58
C VAL A 21 -6.65 2.20 9.76
N ALA A 22 -6.57 1.30 8.77
CA ALA A 22 -7.73 0.92 7.97
C ALA A 22 -8.82 0.22 8.80
N ALA A 23 -8.43 -0.62 9.77
CA ALA A 23 -9.37 -1.28 10.68
C ALA A 23 -10.07 -0.28 11.62
N ASP A 24 -9.36 0.73 12.09
CA ASP A 24 -9.91 1.79 12.96
C ASP A 24 -10.84 2.75 12.20
N LEU A 25 -10.52 3.03 10.94
CA LEU A 25 -11.31 3.90 10.07
C LEU A 25 -12.51 3.20 9.42
N ALA A 26 -12.56 1.87 9.44
CA ALA A 26 -13.65 1.11 8.85
C ALA A 26 -15.01 1.52 9.43
N PRO A 27 -16.07 1.67 8.61
CA PRO A 27 -17.38 2.08 9.10
C PRO A 27 -17.88 1.14 10.20
N SER A 28 -18.07 1.67 11.41
CA SER A 28 -18.67 0.92 12.51
C SER A 28 -20.20 1.04 12.44
N PRO A 29 -20.97 -0.06 12.58
CA PRO A 29 -22.42 0.00 12.66
C PRO A 29 -22.95 0.86 13.84
N LYS A 30 -22.07 1.25 14.77
CA LYS A 30 -22.38 2.09 15.94
C LYS A 30 -21.95 3.55 15.79
N GLY A 31 -21.52 3.99 14.61
CA GLY A 31 -21.05 5.35 14.37
C GLY A 31 -22.13 6.40 14.67
N THR A 32 -21.93 7.20 15.73
CA THR A 32 -22.84 8.26 16.17
C THR A 32 -22.67 9.58 15.42
N VAL A 33 -21.68 9.67 14.53
CA VAL A 33 -21.38 10.89 13.76
C VAL A 33 -21.77 10.67 12.31
N PRO A 34 -22.73 11.44 11.75
CA PRO A 34 -23.06 11.34 10.34
C PRO A 34 -21.84 11.73 9.51
N VAL A 35 -21.34 10.79 8.72
CA VAL A 35 -20.28 11.02 7.75
C VAL A 35 -20.95 11.23 6.39
N ASN A 36 -20.49 12.21 5.62
CA ASN A 36 -20.95 12.37 4.25
C ASN A 36 -20.43 11.23 3.35
N GLU A 37 -21.07 11.01 2.20
CA GLU A 37 -20.70 9.93 1.27
C GLU A 37 -19.21 9.98 0.88
N LEU A 38 -18.66 11.18 0.66
CA LEU A 38 -17.23 11.37 0.37
C LEU A 38 -16.32 10.91 1.52
N GLY A 39 -16.71 11.16 2.77
CA GLY A 39 -15.94 10.76 3.94
C GLY A 39 -15.94 9.25 4.15
N GLU A 40 -17.01 8.56 3.76
CA GLU A 40 -17.09 7.10 3.79
C GLU A 40 -16.17 6.47 2.74
N VAL A 41 -16.18 6.98 1.51
CA VAL A 41 -15.26 6.57 0.43
C VAL A 41 -13.81 6.79 0.86
N LEU A 42 -13.47 7.97 1.40
CA LEU A 42 -12.10 8.25 1.85
C LEU A 42 -11.63 7.32 2.96
N ARG A 43 -12.48 7.00 3.94
CA ARG A 43 -12.12 6.08 5.03
C ARG A 43 -11.84 4.67 4.54
N LEU A 44 -12.55 4.24 3.50
CA LEU A 44 -12.38 2.91 2.93
C LEU A 44 -11.13 2.80 2.05
N HIS A 45 -10.90 3.77 1.15
CA HIS A 45 -9.88 3.68 0.10
C HIS A 45 -8.53 4.31 0.48
N LEU A 46 -8.57 5.47 1.14
CA LEU A 46 -7.37 6.28 1.41
C LEU A 46 -6.28 5.52 2.19
N PRO A 47 -6.60 4.73 3.25
CA PRO A 47 -5.57 4.00 3.99
C PRO A 47 -4.80 3.02 3.11
N TRP A 48 -5.49 2.29 2.22
CA TRP A 48 -4.85 1.30 1.34
C TRP A 48 -3.99 1.94 0.26
N ILE A 49 -4.46 3.05 -0.33
CA ILE A 49 -3.69 3.85 -1.28
C ILE A 49 -2.41 4.36 -0.61
N LEU A 50 -2.52 5.00 0.56
CA LEU A 50 -1.38 5.58 1.28
C LEU A 50 -0.37 4.52 1.72
N THR A 51 -0.86 3.38 2.21
CA THR A 51 0.00 2.28 2.66
C THR A 51 0.80 1.69 1.51
N SER A 52 0.13 1.46 0.38
CA SER A 52 0.77 0.94 -0.82
C SER A 52 1.75 1.95 -1.43
N PHE A 53 1.40 3.23 -1.40
CA PHE A 53 2.27 4.34 -1.77
C PHE A 53 3.55 4.37 -0.91
N LEU A 54 3.40 4.48 0.41
CA LEU A 54 4.52 4.56 1.34
C LEU A 54 5.39 3.30 1.28
N GLY A 55 4.78 2.12 1.23
CA GLY A 55 5.51 0.85 1.13
C GLY A 55 6.37 0.79 -0.13
N THR A 56 5.84 1.28 -1.25
CA THR A 56 6.55 1.34 -2.53
C THR A 56 7.69 2.38 -2.49
N VAL A 57 7.46 3.56 -1.92
CA VAL A 57 8.50 4.59 -1.75
C VAL A 57 9.65 4.06 -0.90
N VAL A 58 9.33 3.47 0.25
CA VAL A 58 10.32 2.89 1.18
C VAL A 58 11.13 1.81 0.48
N ALA A 59 10.48 0.88 -0.22
CA ALA A 59 11.16 -0.14 -1.00
C ALA A 59 12.09 0.47 -2.07
N GLY A 60 11.64 1.56 -2.71
CA GLY A 60 12.38 2.32 -3.70
C GLY A 60 13.64 3.01 -3.16
N ILE A 61 13.59 3.52 -1.93
CA ILE A 61 14.74 4.11 -1.23
C ILE A 61 15.81 3.03 -0.98
N TYR A 62 15.41 1.86 -0.47
CA TYR A 62 16.36 0.77 -0.18
C TYR A 62 16.99 0.14 -1.43
N HIS A 63 16.32 0.23 -2.58
CA HIS A 63 16.82 -0.24 -3.87
C HIS A 63 17.31 0.92 -4.77
N ARG A 64 17.56 2.12 -4.24
CA ARG A 64 17.98 3.31 -5.02
C ARG A 64 19.24 3.06 -5.85
N GLU A 65 20.24 2.41 -5.26
CA GLU A 65 21.54 2.11 -5.88
C GLU A 65 21.55 0.85 -6.76
N ALA A 66 20.40 0.19 -6.98
CA ALA A 66 20.37 -1.02 -7.77
C ALA A 66 20.75 -0.72 -9.24
N PRO A 67 21.76 -1.42 -9.81
CA PRO A 67 22.29 -1.11 -11.13
C PRO A 67 21.30 -1.43 -12.27
N ASP A 68 20.46 -2.43 -12.07
CA ASP A 68 19.43 -2.84 -13.04
C ASP A 68 18.06 -2.24 -12.66
N GLY A 69 17.53 -1.39 -13.55
CA GLY A 69 16.23 -0.75 -13.38
C GLY A 69 15.04 -1.72 -13.42
N MET A 70 15.15 -2.83 -14.17
CA MET A 70 14.09 -3.83 -14.25
C MET A 70 14.04 -4.66 -12.97
N TYR A 71 15.19 -5.17 -12.52
CA TYR A 71 15.32 -5.84 -11.23
C TYR A 71 14.79 -4.98 -10.07
N ARG A 72 15.16 -3.71 -10.05
CA ARG A 72 14.71 -2.73 -9.04
C ARG A 72 13.19 -2.58 -9.05
N SER A 73 12.59 -2.36 -10.23
CA SER A 73 11.15 -2.15 -10.33
C SER A 73 10.37 -3.39 -9.90
N CYS A 74 10.84 -4.59 -10.29
CA CYS A 74 10.27 -5.85 -9.82
C CYS A 74 10.37 -5.99 -8.29
N ALA A 75 11.53 -5.70 -7.69
CA ALA A 75 11.73 -5.77 -6.24
C ALA A 75 10.82 -4.79 -5.48
N ILE A 76 10.61 -3.59 -6.03
CA ILE A 76 9.72 -2.57 -5.45
C ILE A 76 8.25 -3.00 -5.55
N LEU A 77 7.79 -3.46 -6.73
CA LEU A 77 6.40 -3.85 -6.97
C LEU A 77 5.98 -5.11 -6.22
N LEU A 78 6.92 -5.98 -5.87
CA LEU A 78 6.65 -7.15 -5.03
C LEU A 78 6.07 -6.78 -3.66
N VAL A 79 6.42 -5.60 -3.12
CA VAL A 79 5.91 -5.12 -1.82
C VAL A 79 4.39 -4.87 -1.83
N PRO A 80 3.84 -3.99 -2.68
CA PRO A 80 2.40 -3.77 -2.73
C PRO A 80 1.64 -5.03 -3.19
N ILE A 81 2.21 -5.86 -4.07
CA ILE A 81 1.60 -7.14 -4.47
C ILE A 81 1.47 -8.08 -3.28
N ALA A 82 2.53 -8.29 -2.51
CA ALA A 82 2.48 -9.13 -1.32
C ALA A 82 1.52 -8.57 -0.27
N GLY A 83 1.49 -7.24 -0.09
CA GLY A 83 0.53 -6.56 0.77
C GLY A 83 -0.93 -6.77 0.36
N ALA A 84 -1.24 -6.72 -0.94
CA ALA A 84 -2.57 -7.00 -1.47
C ALA A 84 -2.98 -8.45 -1.22
N VAL A 85 -2.10 -9.40 -1.52
CA VAL A 85 -2.37 -10.83 -1.30
C VAL A 85 -2.61 -11.11 0.19
N ALA A 86 -1.77 -10.54 1.07
CA ALA A 86 -1.94 -10.67 2.51
C ALA A 86 -3.29 -10.09 2.98
N GLY A 87 -3.68 -8.91 2.49
CA GLY A 87 -4.98 -8.31 2.80
C GLY A 87 -6.17 -9.18 2.41
N VAL A 88 -6.12 -9.78 1.21
CA VAL A 88 -7.17 -10.70 0.73
C VAL A 88 -7.22 -11.97 1.59
N VAL A 89 -6.07 -12.59 1.85
CA VAL A 89 -5.99 -13.83 2.65
C VAL A 89 -6.45 -13.62 4.09
N LEU A 90 -6.14 -12.47 4.67
CA LEU A 90 -6.54 -12.11 6.05
C LEU A 90 -8.00 -11.65 6.13
N GLY A 91 -8.73 -11.62 5.01
CA GLY A 91 -10.16 -11.31 4.98
C GLY A 91 -10.46 -9.86 5.36
N THR A 92 -9.67 -8.91 4.85
CA THR A 92 -9.93 -7.49 5.12
C THR A 92 -11.35 -7.10 4.69
N PRO A 93 -12.04 -6.20 5.42
CA PRO A 93 -13.40 -5.76 5.06
C PRO A 93 -13.48 -5.20 3.63
N ALA A 94 -12.38 -4.61 3.15
CA ALA A 94 -12.21 -4.10 1.80
C ALA A 94 -12.24 -5.19 0.70
N ALA A 95 -12.17 -6.48 1.04
CA ALA A 95 -12.26 -7.61 0.10
C ALA A 95 -13.51 -8.49 0.33
N SER A 96 -14.51 -7.98 1.06
CA SER A 96 -15.72 -8.74 1.45
C SER A 96 -16.64 -9.14 0.30
N THR A 97 -16.58 -8.41 -0.82
CA THR A 97 -17.31 -8.72 -2.07
C THR A 97 -16.37 -8.65 -3.27
N LEU A 98 -16.75 -9.24 -4.41
CA LEU A 98 -15.94 -9.17 -5.63
C LEU A 98 -15.67 -7.72 -6.05
N LEU A 99 -16.68 -6.85 -6.00
CA LEU A 99 -16.52 -5.44 -6.34
C LEU A 99 -15.56 -4.74 -5.36
N ALA A 100 -15.71 -4.99 -4.06
CA ALA A 100 -14.83 -4.41 -3.05
C ALA A 100 -13.38 -4.89 -3.25
N ALA A 101 -13.17 -6.18 -3.52
CA ALA A 101 -11.85 -6.73 -3.81
C ALA A 101 -11.22 -6.11 -5.07
N LEU A 102 -12.00 -5.87 -6.12
CA LEU A 102 -11.52 -5.17 -7.32
C LEU A 102 -11.11 -3.73 -7.00
N MET A 103 -11.91 -3.00 -6.22
CA MET A 103 -11.57 -1.64 -5.80
C MET A 103 -10.32 -1.63 -4.92
N TYR A 104 -10.19 -2.57 -4.00
CA TYR A 104 -8.99 -2.74 -3.19
C TYR A 104 -7.73 -2.97 -4.03
N VAL A 105 -7.82 -3.81 -5.07
CA VAL A 105 -6.70 -4.01 -6.01
C VAL A 105 -6.36 -2.71 -6.74
N ILE A 106 -7.36 -1.94 -7.18
CA ILE A 106 -7.14 -0.64 -7.83
C ILE A 106 -6.46 0.34 -6.88
N ASP A 107 -6.88 0.40 -5.61
CA ASP A 107 -6.26 1.26 -4.60
C ASP A 107 -4.78 0.94 -4.39
N VAL A 108 -4.47 -0.36 -4.28
CA VAL A 108 -3.10 -0.83 -4.13
C VAL A 108 -2.26 -0.48 -5.35
N LEU A 109 -2.80 -0.71 -6.56
CA LEU A 109 -2.12 -0.37 -7.82
C LEU A 109 -1.89 1.15 -7.93
N LEU A 110 -2.87 1.96 -7.58
CA LEU A 110 -2.75 3.42 -7.60
C LEU A 110 -1.64 3.88 -6.66
N GLY A 111 -1.65 3.39 -5.42
CA GLY A 111 -0.60 3.68 -4.45
C GLY A 111 0.77 3.22 -4.95
N ALA A 112 0.88 2.01 -5.50
CA ALA A 112 2.11 1.48 -6.06
C ALA A 112 2.65 2.32 -7.22
N VAL A 113 1.81 2.74 -8.16
CA VAL A 113 2.22 3.60 -9.29
C VAL A 113 2.74 4.94 -8.77
N LEU A 114 1.99 5.60 -7.88
CA LEU A 114 2.42 6.86 -7.27
C LEU A 114 3.75 6.71 -6.51
N GLY A 115 3.90 5.62 -5.77
CA GLY A 115 5.11 5.39 -4.98
C GLY A 115 6.32 5.09 -5.86
N LEU A 116 6.11 4.39 -6.98
CA LEU A 116 7.16 4.12 -7.96
C LEU A 116 7.60 5.40 -8.68
N LEU A 117 6.66 6.28 -9.03
CA LEU A 117 6.97 7.60 -9.62
C LEU A 117 7.85 8.43 -8.68
N ILE A 118 7.49 8.50 -7.39
CA ILE A 118 8.31 9.21 -6.39
C ILE A 118 9.66 8.53 -6.20
N ALA A 119 9.69 7.20 -6.10
CA ALA A 119 10.94 6.46 -5.97
C ALA A 119 11.88 6.67 -7.17
N ASN A 120 11.34 6.86 -8.38
CA ASN A 120 12.12 7.17 -9.57
C ASN A 120 12.60 8.63 -9.57
N SER A 121 11.72 9.58 -9.24
CA SER A 121 12.10 11.00 -9.13
C SER A 121 13.21 11.22 -8.10
N LEU A 122 13.15 10.55 -6.94
CA LEU A 122 14.21 10.60 -5.94
C LEU A 122 15.55 10.08 -6.48
N ARG A 123 15.53 9.08 -7.36
CA ARG A 123 16.77 8.56 -7.96
C ARG A 123 17.42 9.54 -8.93
N GLU A 124 16.62 10.30 -9.69
CA GLU A 124 17.09 11.24 -10.71
C GLU A 124 17.70 12.54 -10.14
N GLN A 125 17.50 12.81 -8.85
CA GLN A 125 18.00 14.01 -8.17
C GLN A 125 19.45 13.92 -7.66
N ASP A 126 20.12 12.77 -7.81
CA ASP A 126 21.55 12.57 -7.52
C ASP A 126 22.38 12.52 -8.81
#